data_AF-A0A918I2I7-F1
#
_entry.id   AF-A0A918I2I7-F1
#
_cell.length_a   1.000
_cell.length_b   1.000
_cell.length_c   1.000
_cell.angle_alpha   90.00
_cell.angle_beta   90.00
_cell.angle_gamma   90.00
#
_symmetry.space_group_name_H-M   'P 1'
#
loop_
_entity.id
_entity.type
_entity.pdbx_description
1 polymer ?
#
loop_
_entity_poly.entity_id
_entity_poly.type
_entity_poly.pdbx_seq_one_letter_code
_entity_poly.pdbx_strand_id
1 'polypeptide(L)'
;MSAAEPTIPEPAHGPIGSVIHLAQHPSAARSRVAARRTDPPSTGYDVSPLQKLTETIQSIFRARGMTLADAATADAYEATLDVVELMMRSATARGHVAAEQYETLRQMLDEMRAVPEAV
;
A
#
# COMPACT_ATOMS: atom_id res chain seq x y z
N MET A 1 -18.04 -7.54 -52.59
CA MET A 1 -16.63 -7.12 -52.70
C MET A 1 -16.59 -5.68 -52.21
N SER A 2 -15.86 -5.23 -51.20
CA SER A 2 -14.89 -5.81 -50.27
C SER A 2 -14.95 -4.99 -48.98
N ALA A 3 -14.79 -5.65 -47.83
CA ALA A 3 -14.60 -5.00 -46.54
C ALA A 3 -13.22 -4.30 -46.51
N ALA A 4 -13.18 -3.08 -45.98
CA ALA A 4 -11.92 -2.42 -45.63
C ALA A 4 -11.48 -2.98 -44.27
N GLU A 5 -10.44 -3.80 -44.28
CA GLU A 5 -9.74 -4.27 -43.09
C GLU A 5 -8.97 -3.09 -42.46
N PRO A 6 -9.13 -2.80 -41.16
CA PRO A 6 -8.23 -1.89 -40.46
C PRO A 6 -6.93 -2.63 -40.13
N THR A 7 -5.86 -2.33 -40.86
CA THR A 7 -4.50 -2.78 -40.55
C THR A 7 -4.06 -2.25 -39.19
N ILE A 8 -3.92 -3.15 -38.22
CA ILE A 8 -3.26 -2.91 -36.94
C ILE A 8 -1.74 -3.02 -37.19
N PRO A 9 -0.93 -1.99 -36.93
CA PRO A 9 0.52 -2.18 -36.92
C PRO A 9 0.95 -2.83 -35.60
N GLU A 10 1.63 -3.97 -35.72
CA GLU A 10 2.36 -4.65 -34.63
C GLU A 10 3.52 -3.79 -34.07
N PRO A 11 3.91 -4.00 -32.80
CA PRO A 11 4.98 -3.27 -32.15
C PRO A 11 6.36 -3.82 -32.55
N ALA A 12 7.12 -3.04 -33.33
CA ALA A 12 8.52 -3.32 -33.58
C ALA A 12 9.38 -3.01 -32.35
N HIS A 13 10.16 -4.01 -31.93
CA HIS A 13 11.00 -4.05 -30.75
C HIS A 13 12.31 -3.24 -30.85
N GLY A 14 12.69 -2.57 -29.75
CA GLY A 14 14.08 -2.27 -29.31
C GLY A 14 14.79 -1.06 -29.95
N PRO A 15 15.80 -0.43 -29.28
CA PRO A 15 16.70 -0.95 -28.24
C PRO A 15 16.62 -0.20 -26.89
N ILE A 16 16.71 -0.89 -25.75
CA ILE A 16 17.94 -1.10 -24.94
C ILE A 16 18.75 0.20 -24.71
N GLY A 17 18.73 0.65 -23.45
CA GLY A 17 19.90 1.23 -22.78
C GLY A 17 20.23 2.69 -23.09
N SER A 18 19.51 3.64 -22.47
CA SER A 18 20.07 4.98 -22.26
C SER A 18 20.98 4.94 -21.02
N VAL A 19 22.23 4.57 -21.23
CA VAL A 19 23.30 4.74 -20.24
C VAL A 19 23.74 6.19 -20.33
N ILE A 20 23.51 6.97 -19.27
CA ILE A 20 24.12 8.30 -19.15
C ILE A 20 25.62 8.09 -18.97
N HIS A 21 26.41 8.34 -20.01
CA HIS A 21 27.86 8.43 -19.91
C HIS A 21 28.22 9.75 -19.22
N LEU A 22 28.32 9.72 -17.90
CA LEU A 22 28.89 10.84 -17.15
C LEU A 22 30.39 10.89 -17.44
N ALA A 23 30.79 11.88 -18.23
CA ALA A 23 32.15 12.13 -18.65
C ALA A 23 33.12 12.07 -17.46
N GLN A 24 34.12 11.20 -17.60
CA GLN A 24 35.24 11.07 -16.69
C GLN A 24 36.11 12.32 -16.80
N HIS A 25 36.08 13.18 -15.78
CA HIS A 25 37.15 14.15 -15.56
C HIS A 25 38.25 13.49 -14.73
N PRO A 26 39.49 13.37 -15.24
CA PRO A 26 40.62 12.97 -14.43
C PRO A 26 41.27 14.22 -13.83
N SER A 27 41.41 14.28 -12.51
CA SER A 27 42.59 14.88 -11.88
C SER A 27 42.66 14.61 -10.39
N ALA A 28 43.52 13.64 -10.08
CA ALA A 28 44.58 13.71 -9.08
C ALA A 28 44.33 14.41 -7.74
N ALA A 29 44.31 13.56 -6.71
CA ALA A 29 45.13 13.70 -5.51
C ALA A 29 45.03 15.01 -4.71
N ARG A 30 44.19 15.00 -3.67
CA ARG A 30 44.51 15.54 -2.34
C ARG A 30 43.46 15.10 -1.31
N SER A 31 43.94 14.91 -0.07
CA SER A 31 43.18 14.60 1.15
C SER A 31 42.72 13.16 1.35
N ARG A 32 43.69 12.31 1.73
CA ARG A 32 43.47 11.42 2.87
C ARG A 32 43.09 12.28 4.08
N VAL A 33 42.17 11.79 4.92
CA VAL A 33 41.62 12.44 6.13
C VAL A 33 40.38 13.32 5.88
N ALA A 34 39.23 12.67 5.70
CA ALA A 34 37.96 13.12 6.29
C ALA A 34 36.91 11.99 6.12
N ALA A 35 36.45 11.47 7.26
CA ALA A 35 35.21 10.73 7.44
C ALA A 35 34.97 9.52 6.51
N ARG A 36 35.38 8.34 6.98
CA ARG A 36 34.46 7.18 6.92
C ARG A 36 33.20 7.59 7.67
N ARG A 37 32.27 8.28 6.98
CA ARG A 37 30.86 8.17 7.30
C ARG A 37 30.52 6.75 6.90
N THR A 38 30.61 5.86 7.86
CA THR A 38 29.79 4.65 7.84
C THR A 38 28.38 5.18 7.71
N ASP A 39 27.80 5.14 6.51
CA ASP A 39 26.36 5.28 6.40
C ASP A 39 25.78 4.26 7.38
N PRO A 40 24.96 4.68 8.36
CA PRO A 40 24.28 3.70 9.19
C PRO A 40 23.54 2.76 8.22
N PRO A 41 23.53 1.43 8.48
CA PRO A 41 22.67 0.55 7.71
C PRO A 41 21.27 1.17 7.79
N SER A 42 20.76 1.60 6.64
CA SER A 42 19.37 2.01 6.53
C SER A 42 18.59 0.77 6.92
N THR A 43 18.16 0.76 8.17
CA THR A 43 17.22 -0.23 8.70
C THR A 43 15.91 0.16 8.03
N GLY A 44 15.79 -0.24 6.76
CA GLY A 44 14.51 -0.41 6.11
C GLY A 44 13.79 -1.48 6.92
N TYR A 45 13.22 -1.08 8.05
CA TYR A 45 12.16 -1.84 8.67
C TYR A 45 11.12 -1.96 7.57
N ASP A 46 11.00 -3.15 7.00
CA ASP A 46 9.87 -3.49 6.16
C ASP A 46 8.64 -3.42 7.06
N VAL A 47 8.05 -2.22 7.13
CA VAL A 47 6.83 -1.97 7.88
C VAL A 47 5.77 -2.89 7.30
N SER A 48 5.25 -3.80 8.14
CA SER A 48 4.27 -4.79 7.69
C SER A 48 3.04 -4.07 7.12
N PRO A 49 2.30 -4.69 6.18
CA PRO A 49 1.06 -4.11 5.66
C PRO A 49 0.07 -3.75 6.77
N LEU A 50 -0.06 -4.62 7.79
CA LEU A 50 -0.89 -4.36 8.97
C LEU A 50 -0.42 -3.11 9.72
N GLN A 51 0.89 -2.94 9.93
CA GLN A 51 1.41 -1.76 10.61
C GLN A 51 1.12 -0.46 9.84
N LYS A 52 1.25 -0.47 8.49
CA LYS A 52 0.86 0.67 7.65
C LYS A 52 -0.63 0.98 7.73
N LEU A 53 -1.47 -0.05 7.77
CA LEU A 53 -2.92 0.08 7.93
C LEU A 53 -3.26 0.68 9.29
N THR A 54 -2.67 0.15 10.37
CA THR A 54 -2.82 0.66 11.73
C THR A 54 -2.40 2.12 11.83
N GLU A 55 -1.25 2.50 11.29
CA GLU A 55 -0.78 3.89 11.26
C GLU A 55 -1.74 4.81 10.52
N THR A 56 -2.27 4.36 9.38
CA THR A 56 -3.24 5.09 8.57
C THR A 56 -4.53 5.32 9.35
N ILE A 57 -5.10 4.27 9.95
CA ILE A 57 -6.33 4.38 10.73
C ILE A 57 -6.11 5.29 11.94
N GLN A 58 -5.01 5.10 12.67
CA GLN A 58 -4.65 5.97 13.79
C GLN A 58 -4.47 7.43 13.37
N SER A 59 -4.01 7.71 12.15
CA SER A 59 -3.96 9.09 11.64
C SER A 59 -5.36 9.69 11.45
N ILE A 60 -6.33 8.90 10.98
CA ILE A 60 -7.73 9.32 10.79
C ILE A 60 -8.39 9.63 12.15
N PHE A 61 -8.19 8.78 13.14
CA PHE A 61 -8.72 9.02 14.50
C PHE A 61 -8.05 10.24 15.15
N ARG A 62 -6.72 10.37 15.04
CA ARG A 62 -5.98 11.52 15.58
C ARG A 62 -6.42 12.85 14.98
N ALA A 63 -6.73 12.88 13.68
CA ALA A 63 -7.26 14.08 13.02
C ALA A 63 -8.60 14.56 13.63
N ARG A 64 -9.31 13.69 14.36
CA ARG A 64 -10.56 13.99 15.07
C ARG A 64 -10.38 14.10 16.59
N GLY A 65 -9.14 14.11 17.08
CA GLY A 65 -8.84 14.14 18.51
C GLY A 65 -9.15 12.84 19.24
N MET A 66 -9.27 11.73 18.53
CA MET A 66 -9.55 10.40 19.07
C MET A 66 -8.30 9.48 18.93
N THR A 67 -8.30 8.35 19.64
CA THR A 67 -7.23 7.35 19.57
C THR A 67 -7.82 5.96 19.75
N LEU A 68 -7.35 4.98 18.98
CA LEU A 68 -7.77 3.58 19.18
C LEU A 68 -7.20 2.96 20.46
N ALA A 69 -6.25 3.61 21.14
CA ALA A 69 -5.78 3.18 22.45
C ALA A 69 -6.80 3.47 23.58
N ASP A 70 -7.81 4.29 23.31
CA ASP A 70 -8.92 4.54 24.24
C ASP A 70 -9.98 3.45 24.04
N ALA A 71 -10.37 2.80 25.14
CA ALA A 71 -11.28 1.65 25.10
C ALA A 71 -12.64 2.00 24.47
N ALA A 72 -13.22 3.16 24.82
CA ALA A 72 -14.51 3.57 24.26
C ALA A 72 -14.43 3.82 22.74
N THR A 73 -13.31 4.36 22.28
CA THR A 73 -13.05 4.56 20.85
C THR A 73 -12.83 3.24 20.11
N ALA A 74 -12.10 2.30 20.71
CA ALA A 74 -11.89 0.95 20.17
C ALA A 74 -13.22 0.18 20.07
N ASP A 75 -14.04 0.20 21.12
CA ASP A 75 -15.36 -0.43 21.14
C ASP A 75 -16.28 0.14 20.05
N ALA A 76 -16.29 1.47 19.88
CA ALA A 76 -17.08 2.12 18.83
C ALA A 76 -16.58 1.77 17.42
N TYR A 77 -15.26 1.61 17.25
CA TYR A 77 -14.67 1.15 16.00
C TYR A 77 -15.09 -0.28 15.68
N GLU A 78 -14.99 -1.20 16.64
CA GLU A 78 -15.40 -2.60 16.48
C GLU A 78 -16.89 -2.73 16.14
N ALA A 79 -17.75 -2.04 16.88
CA ALA A 79 -19.19 -2.01 16.61
C ALA A 79 -19.52 -1.49 15.20
N THR A 80 -18.71 -0.55 14.68
CA THR A 80 -18.86 -0.07 13.30
C THR A 80 -18.51 -1.15 12.29
N LEU A 81 -17.47 -1.95 12.53
CA LEU A 81 -17.11 -3.07 11.66
C LEU A 81 -18.20 -4.15 11.63
N ASP A 82 -18.83 -4.43 12.78
CA ASP A 82 -19.97 -5.36 12.84
C ASP A 82 -21.14 -4.91 11.95
N VAL A 83 -21.44 -3.61 11.95
CA VAL A 83 -22.49 -3.04 11.09
C VAL A 83 -22.11 -3.18 9.61
N VAL A 84 -20.86 -2.92 9.24
CA VAL A 84 -20.39 -3.09 7.86
C VAL A 84 -20.47 -4.55 7.43
N GLU A 85 -20.05 -5.50 8.27
CA GLU A 85 -20.16 -6.94 7.99
C GLU A 85 -21.62 -7.35 7.76
N LEU A 86 -22.54 -6.88 8.59
CA LEU A 86 -23.97 -7.13 8.44
C LEU A 86 -24.51 -6.59 7.11
N MET A 87 -24.10 -5.37 6.72
CA MET A 87 -24.50 -4.77 5.46
C MET A 87 -24.00 -5.58 4.26
N MET A 88 -22.73 -5.99 4.28
CA MET A 88 -22.15 -6.82 3.22
C MET A 88 -22.85 -8.16 3.12
N ARG A 89 -23.06 -8.85 4.25
CA ARG A 89 -23.79 -10.13 4.29
C ARG A 89 -25.19 -9.99 3.69
N SER A 90 -25.87 -8.88 4.00
CA SER A 90 -27.20 -8.58 3.46
C SER A 90 -27.16 -8.30 1.95
N ALA A 91 -26.13 -7.61 1.47
CA ALA A 91 -25.93 -7.34 0.04
C ALA A 91 -25.65 -8.63 -0.74
N THR A 92 -24.82 -9.53 -0.20
CA THR A 92 -24.54 -10.86 -0.77
C THR A 92 -25.81 -11.72 -0.82
N ALA A 93 -26.58 -11.76 0.27
CA ALA A 93 -27.84 -12.52 0.32
C ALA A 93 -28.89 -12.04 -0.71
N ARG A 94 -28.82 -10.76 -1.12
CA ARG A 94 -29.68 -10.18 -2.15
C ARG A 94 -29.10 -10.26 -3.56
N GLY A 95 -27.92 -10.86 -3.72
CA GLY A 95 -27.24 -11.00 -5.00
C GLY A 95 -26.61 -9.69 -5.53
N HIS A 96 -26.44 -8.67 -4.69
CA HIS A 96 -25.76 -7.42 -5.08
C HIS A 96 -24.24 -7.54 -5.05
N VAL A 97 -23.73 -8.49 -4.27
CA VAL A 97 -22.31 -8.82 -4.16
C VAL A 97 -22.18 -10.31 -4.43
N ALA A 98 -21.32 -10.71 -5.35
CA ALA A 98 -21.05 -12.13 -5.58
C ALA A 98 -20.17 -12.71 -4.46
N ALA A 99 -20.24 -14.03 -4.28
CA ALA A 99 -19.67 -14.70 -3.10
C ALA A 99 -18.14 -14.50 -3.03
N GLU A 100 -17.46 -14.51 -4.17
CA GLU A 100 -16.01 -14.34 -4.26
C GLU A 100 -15.58 -12.93 -3.81
N GLN A 101 -16.35 -11.89 -4.18
CA GLN A 101 -16.09 -10.54 -3.72
C GLN A 101 -16.41 -10.38 -2.24
N TYR A 102 -17.47 -11.05 -1.75
CA TYR A 102 -17.79 -11.06 -0.33
C TYR A 102 -16.64 -11.65 0.51
N GLU A 103 -16.03 -12.76 0.09
CA GLU A 103 -14.90 -13.35 0.80
C GLU A 103 -13.68 -12.42 0.84
N THR A 104 -13.39 -11.72 -0.27
CA THR A 104 -12.29 -10.75 -0.31
C THR A 104 -12.56 -9.57 0.64
N LEU A 105 -13.77 -9.03 0.64
CA LEU A 105 -14.16 -7.93 1.52
C LEU A 105 -14.18 -8.34 2.99
N ARG A 106 -14.59 -9.58 3.28
CA ARG A 106 -14.56 -10.16 4.61
C ARG A 106 -13.12 -10.27 5.13
N GLN A 107 -12.19 -10.75 4.32
CA GLN A 107 -10.77 -10.80 4.69
C GLN A 107 -10.20 -9.41 5.00
N MET A 108 -10.55 -8.40 4.20
CA MET A 108 -10.15 -7.01 4.47
C MET A 108 -10.73 -6.49 5.79
N LEU A 109 -11.98 -6.86 6.13
CA LEU A 109 -12.57 -6.52 7.42
C LEU A 109 -11.86 -7.21 8.58
N ASP A 110 -11.46 -8.48 8.41
CA ASP A 110 -10.73 -9.23 9.43
C ASP A 110 -9.36 -8.58 9.70
N GLU A 111 -8.66 -8.11 8.65
CA GLU A 111 -7.42 -7.32 8.81
C GLU A 111 -7.66 -6.01 9.57
N MET A 112 -8.77 -5.33 9.30
CA MET A 112 -9.16 -4.11 10.02
C MET A 112 -9.49 -4.38 11.49
N ARG A 113 -10.13 -5.52 11.81
CA ARG A 113 -10.43 -5.91 13.19
C ARG A 113 -9.17 -6.11 14.03
N ALA A 114 -8.05 -6.52 13.42
CA ALA A 114 -6.77 -6.69 14.12
C ALA A 114 -6.07 -5.36 14.46
N VAL A 115 -6.57 -4.21 13.97
CA VAL A 115 -5.89 -2.92 14.12
C VAL A 115 -5.79 -2.45 15.57
N PRO A 116 -6.86 -2.45 16.39
CA PRO A 116 -6.77 -2.02 17.79
C PRO A 116 -5.82 -2.90 18.63
N GLU A 117 -5.69 -4.19 18.30
CA GLU A 117 -4.75 -5.10 18.97
C GLU A 117 -3.28 -4.76 18.67
N ALA A 118 -3.03 -4.06 17.57
CA ALA A 118 -1.71 -3.65 17.11
C ALA A 118 -1.32 -2.22 17.52
N VAL A 119 -2.17 -1.52 18.28
CA VAL A 119 -1.98 -0.15 18.79
C VAL A 119 -1.36 -0.16 20.18
#